data_AF-A0A8H9GRF5-F1
#
_entry.id   AF-A0A8H9GRF5-F1
#
_cell.length_a   1.000
_cell.length_b   1.000
_cell.length_c   1.000
_cell.angle_alpha   90.00
_cell.angle_beta   90.00
_cell.angle_gamma   90.00
#
_symmetry.space_group_name_H-M   'P 1'
#
loop_
_entity.id
_entity.type
_entity.pdbx_description
1 polymer ?
#
loop_
_entity_poly.entity_id
_entity_poly.type
_entity_poly.pdbx_seq_one_letter_code
_entity_poly.pdbx_strand_id
1 'polypeptide(L)'
;MKPGVRGARVKGVGLTLAGLVLLSPLLVRPAEAMPRYRLQAAPQLHLTEGNDLWELDRRVMPCTYCHVNADGGAPWNPFGQAIQATFASEARAGRHLTFPQALYTLLQADTDADGDGYPDALEVHAKTLPGDPASRPEQPLDELRAAFEQAGGVAQFAPPKKKTGK
;
A
#
# COMPACT_ATOMS: atom_id res chain seq x y z
N MET A 1 93.00 -18.29 19.45
CA MET A 1 92.47 -18.63 18.11
C MET A 1 91.06 -18.05 17.97
N LYS A 2 90.81 -17.23 16.94
CA LYS A 2 89.46 -16.78 16.48
C LYS A 2 88.79 -17.93 15.68
N PRO A 3 87.52 -17.85 15.22
CA PRO A 3 86.32 -17.12 15.68
C PRO A 3 85.03 -18.00 15.63
N GLY A 4 83.86 -17.44 15.92
CA GLY A 4 82.57 -18.06 15.57
C GLY A 4 81.33 -17.25 15.95
N VAL A 5 81.01 -16.21 15.17
CA VAL A 5 79.73 -15.47 15.26
C VAL A 5 78.65 -16.22 14.47
N ARG A 6 77.54 -16.59 15.12
CA ARG A 6 76.16 -16.74 14.58
C ARG A 6 75.23 -16.55 15.80
N GLY A 7 74.26 -15.64 15.87
CA GLY A 7 73.32 -15.20 14.85
C GLY A 7 72.07 -16.08 14.94
N ALA A 8 71.04 -15.66 15.69
CA ALA A 8 69.62 -15.78 15.32
C ALA A 8 68.69 -15.36 16.48
N ARG A 9 67.64 -14.64 16.09
CA ARG A 9 66.65 -13.96 16.91
C ARG A 9 65.67 -14.91 17.61
N VAL A 10 65.14 -14.38 18.69
CA VAL A 10 64.00 -14.86 19.48
C VAL A 10 62.67 -14.75 18.70
N LYS A 11 61.76 -15.68 19.02
CA LYS A 11 60.30 -15.53 19.25
C LYS A 11 59.40 -16.35 18.33
N GLY A 12 58.59 -17.21 18.94
CA GLY A 12 57.44 -17.85 18.31
C GLY A 12 56.95 -19.10 19.05
N VAL A 13 56.58 -18.97 20.32
CA VAL A 13 55.73 -19.97 21.00
C VAL A 13 54.28 -19.57 20.75
N GLY A 14 53.44 -20.52 20.33
CA GLY A 14 52.00 -20.37 20.40
C GLY A 14 51.24 -20.98 19.24
N LEU A 15 51.20 -22.32 19.17
CA LEU A 15 50.19 -23.04 18.41
C LEU A 15 49.00 -23.30 19.33
N THR A 16 47.84 -22.69 19.06
CA THR A 16 46.52 -23.28 19.36
C THR A 16 45.49 -22.72 18.39
N LEU A 17 45.03 -23.59 17.48
CA LEU A 17 43.73 -23.45 16.82
C LEU A 17 42.63 -23.51 17.89
N ALA A 18 41.75 -22.51 17.97
CA ALA A 18 40.37 -22.69 18.44
C ALA A 18 39.50 -21.47 18.10
N GLY A 19 38.55 -21.73 17.19
CA GLY A 19 37.24 -21.09 17.00
C GLY A 19 36.97 -19.67 17.49
N LEU A 20 36.57 -18.80 16.55
CA LEU A 20 35.32 -18.03 16.65
C LEU A 20 34.94 -17.44 15.27
N VAL A 21 34.39 -18.26 14.37
CA VAL A 21 33.55 -17.72 13.29
C VAL A 21 32.19 -17.44 13.94
N LEU A 22 32.05 -16.24 14.51
CA LEU A 22 30.75 -15.75 14.99
C LEU A 22 29.87 -15.53 13.76
N LEU A 23 29.00 -16.51 13.54
CA LEU A 23 27.72 -16.41 12.86
C LEU A 23 27.15 -14.98 12.98
N SER A 24 27.10 -14.26 11.87
CA SER A 24 26.29 -13.03 11.75
C SER A 24 25.03 -13.29 10.91
N PRO A 25 23.97 -13.97 11.44
CA PRO A 25 22.67 -14.01 10.80
C PRO A 25 21.77 -12.95 11.45
N LEU A 26 22.11 -11.65 11.38
CA LEU A 26 21.36 -10.64 12.14
C LEU A 26 20.91 -9.40 11.35
N LEU A 27 21.01 -9.36 10.02
CA LEU A 27 20.51 -8.20 9.26
C LEU A 27 19.75 -8.52 7.97
N VAL A 28 19.31 -9.75 7.75
CA VAL A 28 18.26 -9.98 6.73
C VAL A 28 16.93 -9.65 7.39
N ARG A 29 16.57 -8.36 7.39
CA ARG A 29 15.17 -7.99 7.58
C ARG A 29 14.41 -8.65 6.42
N PRO A 30 13.39 -9.47 6.66
CA PRO A 30 12.49 -9.79 5.58
C PRO A 30 12.02 -8.46 5.03
N ALA A 31 12.28 -8.20 3.75
CA ALA A 31 11.51 -7.20 3.04
C ALA A 31 10.08 -7.75 3.07
N GLU A 32 9.30 -7.39 4.11
CA GLU A 32 7.87 -7.59 4.11
C GLU A 32 7.39 -6.92 2.84
N ALA A 33 7.05 -7.74 1.85
CA ALA A 33 6.54 -7.26 0.59
C ALA A 33 5.35 -6.37 0.94
N MET A 34 5.48 -5.07 0.65
CA MET A 34 4.45 -4.11 1.02
C MET A 34 3.10 -4.64 0.53
N PRO A 35 2.05 -4.60 1.38
CA PRO A 35 0.72 -5.04 0.97
C PRO A 35 0.37 -4.36 -0.35
N ARG A 36 0.05 -5.16 -1.36
CA ARG A 36 -0.29 -4.65 -2.68
C ARG A 36 -1.74 -4.14 -2.68
N TYR A 37 -2.03 -3.11 -1.89
CA TYR A 37 -3.38 -2.53 -1.73
C TYR A 37 -3.99 -2.12 -3.05
N ARG A 38 -3.19 -1.61 -3.99
CA ARG A 38 -3.62 -1.35 -5.36
C ARG A 38 -4.25 -2.56 -6.05
N LEU A 39 -3.68 -3.77 -5.88
CA LEU A 39 -4.22 -5.00 -6.48
C LEU A 39 -5.54 -5.44 -5.84
N GLN A 40 -5.87 -4.92 -4.66
CA GLN A 40 -7.14 -5.16 -3.99
C GLN A 40 -8.16 -4.08 -4.35
N ALA A 41 -7.73 -2.81 -4.41
CA ALA A 41 -8.56 -1.66 -4.70
C ALA A 41 -9.02 -1.63 -6.15
N ALA A 42 -8.11 -1.73 -7.13
CA ALA A 42 -8.44 -1.60 -8.55
C ALA A 42 -9.61 -2.48 -9.00
N PRO A 43 -9.65 -3.80 -8.69
CA PRO A 43 -10.80 -4.63 -9.03
C PRO A 43 -12.04 -4.33 -8.18
N GLN A 44 -11.90 -3.94 -6.91
CA GLN A 44 -13.04 -3.59 -6.06
C GLN A 44 -13.74 -2.30 -6.53
N LEU A 45 -12.97 -1.36 -7.08
CA LEU A 45 -13.45 -0.07 -7.60
C LEU A 45 -13.83 -0.13 -9.10
N HIS A 46 -13.83 -1.32 -9.70
CA HIS A 46 -14.12 -1.55 -11.12
C HIS A 46 -13.27 -0.68 -12.05
N LEU A 47 -11.99 -0.51 -11.74
CA LEU A 47 -11.05 0.25 -12.58
C LEU A 47 -10.39 -0.64 -13.65
N THR A 48 -10.54 -1.96 -13.52
CA THR A 48 -9.83 -2.95 -14.36
C THR A 48 -10.55 -3.31 -15.66
N GLU A 49 -11.76 -2.80 -15.87
CA GLU A 49 -12.61 -3.17 -17.01
C GLU A 49 -11.93 -2.83 -18.35
N GLY A 50 -12.00 -3.77 -19.29
CA GLY A 50 -11.41 -3.59 -20.63
C GLY A 50 -9.88 -3.66 -20.70
N ASN A 51 -9.18 -4.04 -19.62
CA ASN A 51 -7.72 -4.19 -19.61
C ASN A 51 -7.28 -5.53 -19.00
N ASP A 52 -6.98 -6.51 -19.86
CA ASP A 52 -6.49 -7.83 -19.44
C ASP A 52 -5.12 -7.79 -18.75
N LEU A 53 -4.36 -6.72 -18.92
CA LEU A 53 -3.03 -6.51 -18.34
C LEU A 53 -3.03 -5.43 -17.24
N TRP A 54 -4.18 -5.17 -16.62
CA TRP A 54 -4.36 -4.09 -15.64
C TRP A 54 -3.37 -4.13 -14.46
N GLU A 55 -2.93 -5.33 -14.07
CA GLU A 55 -1.98 -5.54 -12.98
C GLU A 55 -0.61 -4.94 -13.30
N LEU A 56 -0.26 -4.86 -14.59
CA LEU A 56 1.01 -4.32 -15.09
C LEU A 56 0.86 -2.86 -15.57
N ASP A 57 -0.34 -2.44 -15.96
CA ASP A 57 -0.59 -1.10 -16.44
C ASP A 57 -0.74 -0.10 -15.29
N ARG A 58 0.31 0.65 -14.99
CA ARG A 58 0.30 1.62 -13.89
C ARG A 58 -0.79 2.69 -14.00
N ARG A 59 -1.39 2.89 -15.18
CA ARG A 59 -2.45 3.88 -15.45
C ARG A 59 -3.85 3.43 -15.00
N VAL A 60 -4.11 2.13 -14.87
CA VAL A 60 -5.43 1.63 -14.42
C VAL A 60 -5.79 2.15 -13.03
N MET A 61 -4.82 2.16 -12.12
CA MET A 61 -4.98 2.78 -10.81
C MET A 61 -3.62 3.37 -10.39
N PRO A 62 -3.32 4.62 -10.74
CA PRO A 62 -2.03 5.22 -10.42
C PRO A 62 -1.82 5.25 -8.90
N CYS A 63 -0.57 5.21 -8.44
CA CYS A 63 -0.31 5.30 -7.00
C CYS A 63 -0.85 6.61 -6.41
N THR A 64 -0.98 7.65 -7.23
CA THR A 64 -1.57 8.93 -6.86
C THR A 64 -3.04 8.86 -6.44
N TYR A 65 -3.70 7.72 -6.63
CA TYR A 65 -5.04 7.49 -6.11
C TYR A 65 -5.09 7.55 -4.57
N CYS A 66 -4.02 7.10 -3.88
CA CYS A 66 -3.95 7.10 -2.41
C CYS A 66 -2.67 7.77 -1.85
N HIS A 67 -1.77 8.20 -2.73
CA HIS A 67 -0.45 8.73 -2.37
C HIS A 67 -0.23 10.07 -3.03
N VAL A 68 0.64 10.90 -2.47
CA VAL A 68 1.14 12.09 -3.19
C VAL A 68 2.19 11.67 -4.22
N ASN A 69 3.03 10.69 -3.86
CA ASN A 69 4.08 10.20 -4.74
C ASN A 69 3.53 9.29 -5.84
N ALA A 70 3.91 9.53 -7.09
CA ALA A 70 3.53 8.69 -8.23
C ALA A 70 4.07 7.24 -8.15
N ASP A 71 5.12 7.03 -7.35
CA ASP A 71 5.68 5.70 -7.03
C ASP A 71 5.08 5.05 -5.77
N GLY A 72 4.19 5.76 -5.08
CA GLY A 72 3.56 5.32 -3.83
C GLY A 72 4.40 5.62 -2.59
N GLY A 73 3.98 5.04 -1.46
CA GLY A 73 4.57 5.35 -0.15
C GLY A 73 4.12 6.69 0.43
N ALA A 74 4.65 7.06 1.58
CA ALA A 74 4.34 8.34 2.21
C ALA A 74 4.98 9.51 1.42
N PRO A 75 4.34 10.68 1.35
CA PRO A 75 3.10 11.05 2.04
C PRO A 75 1.82 10.56 1.34
N TRP A 76 0.74 10.41 2.11
CA TRP A 76 -0.59 10.06 1.61
C TRP A 76 -1.35 11.32 1.17
N ASN A 77 -2.10 11.21 0.08
CA ASN A 77 -3.07 12.24 -0.31
C ASN A 77 -4.28 12.22 0.66
N PRO A 78 -5.23 13.16 0.57
CA PRO A 78 -6.39 13.18 1.46
C PRO A 78 -7.16 11.86 1.50
N PHE A 79 -7.44 11.23 0.35
CA PHE A 79 -8.10 9.92 0.30
C PHE A 79 -7.33 8.81 1.04
N GLY A 80 -6.02 8.73 0.83
CA GLY A 80 -5.16 7.78 1.53
C GLY A 80 -5.14 7.99 3.04
N GLN A 81 -5.18 9.26 3.48
CA GLN A 81 -5.32 9.61 4.89
C GLN A 81 -6.70 9.21 5.45
N ALA A 82 -7.77 9.38 4.68
CA ALA A 82 -9.12 8.96 5.05
C ALA A 82 -9.22 7.43 5.23
N ILE A 83 -8.56 6.64 4.37
CA ILE A 83 -8.44 5.19 4.54
C ILE A 83 -7.70 4.85 5.84
N GLN A 84 -6.57 5.52 6.11
CA GLN A 84 -5.82 5.31 7.36
C GLN A 84 -6.65 5.66 8.60
N ALA A 85 -7.39 6.77 8.54
CA ALA A 85 -8.29 7.20 9.61
C ALA A 85 -9.40 6.17 9.85
N THR A 86 -9.94 5.57 8.78
CA THR A 86 -10.93 4.48 8.85
C THR A 86 -10.37 3.26 9.57
N PHE A 87 -9.15 2.80 9.23
CA PHE A 87 -8.52 1.72 9.98
C PHE A 87 -8.34 2.07 11.47
N ALA A 88 -7.90 3.29 11.76
CA ALA A 88 -7.65 3.71 13.13
C ALA A 88 -8.93 3.86 13.96
N SER A 89 -10.03 4.36 13.37
CA SER A 89 -11.33 4.47 14.07
C SER A 89 -11.92 3.09 14.36
N GLU A 90 -11.89 2.20 13.37
CA GLU A 90 -12.42 0.84 13.48
C GLU A 90 -11.63 0.01 14.51
N ALA A 91 -10.31 0.12 14.51
CA ALA A 91 -9.45 -0.53 15.50
C ALA A 91 -9.73 -0.04 16.93
N ARG A 92 -9.96 1.27 17.12
CA ARG A 92 -10.37 1.83 18.42
C ARG A 92 -11.74 1.31 18.87
N ALA A 93 -12.62 1.01 17.91
CA ALA A 93 -13.91 0.37 18.16
C ALA A 93 -13.81 -1.18 18.33
N GLY A 94 -12.59 -1.73 18.39
CA GLY A 94 -12.35 -3.17 18.58
C GLY A 94 -12.55 -4.01 17.31
N ARG A 95 -12.67 -3.39 16.13
CA ARG A 95 -12.83 -4.07 14.84
C ARG A 95 -11.54 -4.03 14.05
N HIS A 96 -11.10 -5.19 13.57
CA HIS A 96 -9.92 -5.31 12.72
C HIS A 96 -10.36 -5.57 11.29
N LEU A 97 -10.39 -4.52 10.48
CA LEU A 97 -10.79 -4.62 9.08
C LEU A 97 -9.64 -5.12 8.21
N THR A 98 -9.99 -5.87 7.16
CA THR A 98 -9.14 -6.00 5.97
C THR A 98 -9.18 -4.72 5.14
N PHE A 99 -8.20 -4.52 4.26
CA PHE A 99 -8.21 -3.35 3.38
C PHE A 99 -9.47 -3.18 2.52
N PRO A 100 -10.00 -4.23 1.85
CA PRO A 100 -11.25 -4.09 1.12
C PRO A 100 -12.44 -3.65 1.99
N GLN A 101 -12.47 -4.11 3.23
CA GLN A 101 -13.50 -3.71 4.20
C GLN A 101 -13.33 -2.26 4.65
N ALA A 102 -12.10 -1.82 4.93
CA ALA A 102 -11.83 -0.42 5.28
C ALA A 102 -12.17 0.53 4.12
N LEU A 103 -11.77 0.18 2.89
CA LEU A 103 -12.12 0.92 1.68
C LEU A 103 -13.65 1.03 1.52
N TYR A 104 -14.37 -0.09 1.65
CA TYR A 104 -15.83 -0.08 1.57
C TYR A 104 -16.50 0.71 2.70
N THR A 105 -15.95 0.65 3.91
CA THR A 105 -16.44 1.40 5.07
C THR A 105 -16.30 2.91 4.83
N LEU A 106 -15.16 3.35 4.29
CA LEU A 106 -14.94 4.74 3.90
C LEU A 106 -15.95 5.19 2.85
N LEU A 107 -16.09 4.44 1.74
CA LEU A 107 -17.02 4.81 0.67
C LEU A 107 -18.49 4.84 1.12
N GLN A 108 -18.87 4.01 2.08
CA GLN A 108 -20.23 4.05 2.68
C GLN A 108 -20.47 5.28 3.55
N ALA A 109 -19.43 5.92 4.06
CA ALA A 109 -19.57 7.07 4.95
C ALA A 109 -19.98 8.34 4.19
N ASP A 110 -20.05 8.30 2.85
CA ASP A 110 -20.37 9.44 1.97
C ASP A 110 -19.50 10.68 2.28
N THR A 111 -18.22 10.43 2.62
CA THR A 111 -17.23 11.47 2.88
C THR A 111 -16.70 12.06 1.59
N ASP A 112 -16.18 13.26 1.67
CA ASP A 112 -15.47 14.00 0.62
C ASP A 112 -14.07 14.29 1.18
N ALA A 113 -13.08 13.48 0.80
CA ALA A 113 -11.79 13.48 1.47
C ALA A 113 -10.93 14.70 1.12
N ASP A 114 -11.04 15.22 -0.10
CA ASP A 114 -10.27 16.39 -0.55
C ASP A 114 -11.04 17.72 -0.49
N GLY A 115 -12.36 17.67 -0.24
CA GLY A 115 -13.20 18.81 0.06
C GLY A 115 -13.64 19.59 -1.17
N ASP A 116 -13.68 18.96 -2.34
CA ASP A 116 -14.05 19.61 -3.60
C ASP A 116 -15.57 19.70 -3.84
N GLY A 117 -16.37 19.09 -2.97
CA GLY A 117 -17.82 19.04 -3.02
C GLY A 117 -18.41 17.75 -3.59
N TYR A 118 -17.58 16.78 -4.02
CA TYR A 118 -18.01 15.47 -4.49
C TYR A 118 -17.62 14.38 -3.49
N PRO A 119 -18.58 13.57 -2.99
CA PRO A 119 -18.24 12.42 -2.16
C PRO A 119 -17.33 11.40 -2.88
N ASP A 120 -16.41 10.80 -2.13
CA ASP A 120 -15.37 9.87 -2.59
C ASP A 120 -15.96 8.76 -3.47
N ALA A 121 -17.14 8.22 -3.11
CA ALA A 121 -17.80 7.15 -3.84
C ALA A 121 -18.33 7.59 -5.21
N LEU A 122 -18.77 8.84 -5.33
CA LEU A 122 -19.22 9.42 -6.60
C LEU A 122 -18.04 9.68 -7.52
N GLU A 123 -16.92 10.15 -6.97
CA GLU A 123 -15.69 10.32 -7.72
C GLU A 123 -15.13 9.01 -8.27
N VAL A 124 -15.09 7.96 -7.43
CA VAL A 124 -14.73 6.60 -7.87
C VAL A 124 -15.64 6.14 -9.02
N HIS A 125 -16.95 6.38 -8.91
CA HIS A 125 -17.91 6.03 -9.95
C HIS A 125 -17.66 6.82 -11.25
N ALA A 126 -17.39 8.12 -11.13
CA ALA A 126 -17.05 9.02 -12.24
C ALA A 126 -15.62 8.82 -12.80
N LYS A 127 -14.86 7.88 -12.23
CA LYS A 127 -13.46 7.59 -12.61
C LYS A 127 -12.52 8.78 -12.40
N THR A 128 -12.77 9.58 -11.37
CA THR A 128 -11.88 10.66 -10.91
C THR A 128 -11.04 10.21 -9.69
N LEU A 129 -10.24 11.12 -9.13
CA LEU A 129 -9.27 10.85 -8.06
C LEU A 129 -9.72 11.50 -6.75
N PRO A 130 -10.25 10.74 -5.77
CA PRO A 130 -10.86 11.29 -4.55
C PRO A 130 -9.91 11.92 -3.53
N GLY A 131 -8.66 12.11 -3.92
CA GLY A 131 -7.65 12.77 -3.11
C GLY A 131 -6.96 13.88 -3.88
N ASP A 132 -7.57 14.37 -4.95
CA ASP A 132 -7.06 15.45 -5.77
C ASP A 132 -8.23 16.38 -6.16
N PRO A 133 -8.37 17.55 -5.50
CA PRO A 133 -9.52 18.44 -5.71
C PRO A 133 -9.52 19.10 -7.10
N ALA A 134 -8.45 18.92 -7.88
CA ALA A 134 -8.41 19.32 -9.28
C ALA A 134 -8.99 18.25 -10.23
N SER A 135 -9.11 17.01 -9.76
CA SER A 135 -9.65 15.87 -10.50
C SER A 135 -11.10 15.62 -10.09
N ARG A 136 -12.01 16.49 -10.53
CA ARG A 136 -13.42 16.43 -10.18
C ARG A 136 -14.32 15.98 -11.33
N PRO A 137 -15.50 15.40 -11.05
CA PRO A 137 -16.47 15.07 -12.09
C PRO A 137 -16.92 16.31 -12.88
N GLU A 138 -17.12 16.15 -14.19
CA GLU A 138 -17.68 17.21 -15.05
C GLU A 138 -19.21 17.34 -14.88
N GLN A 139 -19.86 16.25 -14.48
CA GLN A 139 -21.30 16.18 -14.32
C GLN A 139 -21.77 16.82 -13.00
N PRO A 140 -22.91 17.53 -12.98
CA PRO A 140 -23.51 18.04 -11.75
C PRO A 140 -23.70 16.95 -10.68
N LEU A 141 -23.51 17.33 -9.41
CA LEU A 141 -23.54 16.41 -8.27
C LEU A 141 -24.85 15.62 -8.15
N ASP A 142 -26.00 16.26 -8.38
CA ASP A 142 -27.31 15.63 -8.30
C ASP A 142 -27.54 14.61 -9.41
N GLU A 143 -27.15 14.93 -10.64
CA GLU A 143 -27.18 14.00 -11.76
C GLU A 143 -26.24 12.81 -11.51
N LEU A 144 -25.03 13.08 -11.00
CA LEU A 144 -24.03 12.04 -10.73
C LEU A 144 -24.50 11.09 -9.62
N ARG A 145 -25.11 11.63 -8.56
CA ARG A 145 -25.75 10.84 -7.51
C ARG A 145 -26.84 9.95 -8.08
N ALA A 146 -27.71 10.48 -8.94
CA ALA A 146 -28.78 9.70 -9.54
C ALA A 146 -28.23 8.55 -10.41
N ALA A 147 -27.20 8.80 -11.22
CA ALA A 147 -26.54 7.77 -12.03
C ALA A 147 -25.85 6.71 -11.15
N PHE A 148 -25.18 7.15 -10.08
CA PHE A 148 -24.53 6.26 -9.12
C PHE A 148 -25.53 5.30 -8.45
N GLU A 149 -26.66 5.82 -7.98
CA GLU A 149 -27.72 4.98 -7.38
C GLU A 149 -28.31 3.99 -8.39
N GLN A 150 -28.54 4.41 -9.63
CA GLN A 150 -29.00 3.53 -10.71
C GLN A 150 -28.00 2.40 -11.02
N ALA A 151 -26.69 2.66 -10.88
CA ALA A 151 -25.64 1.68 -11.02
C ALA A 151 -25.48 0.74 -9.80
N GLY A 152 -26.35 0.87 -8.79
CA GLY A 152 -26.32 0.05 -7.57
C GLY A 152 -25.68 0.73 -6.36
N GLY A 153 -25.42 2.05 -6.46
CA GLY A 153 -24.88 2.87 -5.37
C GLY A 153 -23.58 2.33 -4.81
N VAL A 154 -23.31 2.61 -3.54
CA VAL A 154 -22.07 2.16 -2.90
C VAL A 154 -21.93 0.64 -2.82
N ALA A 155 -23.05 -0.10 -2.86
CA ALA A 155 -23.03 -1.56 -2.81
C ALA A 155 -22.25 -2.19 -3.99
N GLN A 156 -22.10 -1.48 -5.11
CA GLN A 156 -21.27 -1.93 -6.22
C GLN A 156 -19.78 -2.09 -5.81
N PHE A 157 -19.31 -1.36 -4.79
CA PHE A 157 -17.93 -1.40 -4.30
C PHE A 157 -17.74 -2.32 -3.07
N ALA A 158 -18.70 -3.21 -2.80
CA ALA A 158 -18.60 -4.14 -1.69
C ALA A 158 -17.33 -5.02 -1.80
N PRO A 159 -16.72 -5.43 -0.66
CA PRO A 159 -15.52 -6.26 -0.67
C PRO A 159 -15.73 -7.54 -1.48
N PRO A 160 -14.74 -7.97 -2.28
CA PRO A 160 -14.86 -9.19 -3.05
C PRO A 160 -15.08 -10.38 -2.11
N LYS A 161 -16.04 -11.25 -2.46
CA LYS A 161 -16.28 -12.49 -1.71
C LYS A 161 -14.99 -13.30 -1.72
N LYS A 162 -14.53 -13.73 -0.54
CA LYS A 162 -13.41 -14.68 -0.44
C LYS A 162 -13.74 -15.90 -1.30
N LYS A 163 -12.89 -16.22 -2.29
CA LYS A 163 -12.95 -17.53 -2.95
C LYS A 163 -12.65 -18.56 -1.87
N THR A 164 -13.67 -19.25 -1.36
CA THR A 164 -13.49 -20.46 -0.58
C THR A 164 -12.75 -21.45 -1.49
N GLY A 165 -11.48 -21.70 -1.18
CA GLY A 165 -10.63 -22.60 -1.95
C GLY A 165 -11.30 -23.95 -2.14
N LYS A 166 -11.20 -24.49 -3.36
CA LYS A 166 -11.56 -25.86 -3.70
C LYS A 166 -10.30 -26.72 -3.62
#